data_AF-B0N9R5-F1
#
_entry.id   AF-B0N9R5-F1
#
_cell.length_a   1.000
_cell.length_b   1.000
_cell.length_c   1.000
_cell.angle_alpha   90.00
_cell.angle_beta   90.00
_cell.angle_gamma   90.00
#
_symmetry.space_group_name_H-M   'P 1'
#
loop_
_entity.id
_entity.type
_entity.pdbx_description
1 polymer ?
#
loop_
_entity_poly.entity_id
_entity_poly.type
_entity_poly.pdbx_seq_one_letter_code
_entity_poly.pdbx_strand_id
1 'polypeptide(L)'
;MPMYLKRDAIRFIEASVSAISMAVAALGMPRRYDFREEAAENAIAIGLAGVAAELSMSAVIVQAQGEDALKFPTGFYKTGSHIVDDFKKLVGSQVPKMMFLTQGIEEPSMHIAKLLEMASKLKLLTKLRAGGLHAGRGPSMDVSIACVNDVIAFISLLGTSSRIKSYIDTLPKPITITKSYDLIVDELIQKVAQSNTTLEKVSSLASVYLVIPELPDDEPEWFPAFERALVAPQENDISFLLDTLEKSRYGSLIKVSKGKESIPVTIQKGNIHALPIEPQYLKKSFRDIKDRLYADIGTANGRLDQKQFDAPPIESVYEMFAFPYHVIGITQQEDEQLSATETWPLVASSLSYSGTLGPYWYFVRKTADLGQLESYINRAAKYAGKTLKNGIKEFKPYIEKMRKEIPLSKNDKQISVLLSEYEKSGEKKKKLIDLSKKYIGKEKELCQEAQDDLQKLMEEELHVGDLLIKLVENVYSFQTEESQKYWARTLCECATELEDARGLYAVISETNFSSAYTAVRKAFRIIDFINYGPKLE
;
A
#
# COMPACT_ATOMS: atom_id res chain seq x y z
N MET A 1 -28.15 -36.25 -13.07
CA MET A 1 -29.22 -35.51 -12.36
C MET A 1 -28.58 -34.53 -11.39
N PRO A 2 -29.06 -33.27 -11.32
CA PRO A 2 -28.57 -32.29 -10.36
C PRO A 2 -28.84 -32.83 -8.94
N MET A 3 -27.81 -33.16 -8.16
CA MET A 3 -28.00 -33.65 -6.79
C MET A 3 -28.41 -32.45 -5.91
N TYR A 4 -29.70 -32.32 -5.62
CA TYR A 4 -30.19 -31.39 -4.60
C TYR A 4 -29.55 -31.73 -3.24
N LEU A 5 -29.41 -30.73 -2.38
CA LEU A 5 -28.98 -30.99 -1.01
C LEU A 5 -29.98 -31.91 -0.30
N LYS A 6 -29.48 -32.80 0.56
CA LYS A 6 -30.30 -33.63 1.43
C LYS A 6 -31.03 -32.75 2.43
N ARG A 7 -32.23 -33.17 2.84
CA ARG A 7 -33.04 -32.46 3.84
C ARG A 7 -32.26 -32.17 5.14
N ASP A 8 -31.48 -33.13 5.60
CA ASP A 8 -30.70 -32.95 6.83
C ASP A 8 -29.60 -31.88 6.66
N ALA A 9 -28.93 -31.86 5.51
CA ALA A 9 -27.93 -30.84 5.20
C ALA A 9 -28.56 -29.44 5.10
N ILE A 10 -29.75 -29.33 4.49
CA ILE A 10 -30.52 -28.08 4.43
C ILE A 10 -30.86 -27.59 5.84
N ARG A 11 -31.39 -28.48 6.70
CA ARG A 11 -31.70 -28.17 8.11
C ARG A 11 -30.50 -27.59 8.84
N PHE A 12 -29.30 -28.16 8.65
CA PHE A 12 -28.08 -27.65 9.25
C PHE A 12 -27.66 -26.27 8.71
N ILE A 13 -27.81 -26.02 7.42
CA ILE A 13 -27.53 -24.69 6.81
C ILE A 13 -28.49 -23.63 7.34
N GLU A 14 -29.79 -23.91 7.36
CA GLU A 14 -30.79 -22.95 7.84
C GLU A 14 -30.62 -22.66 9.34
N ALA A 15 -30.30 -23.68 10.14
CA ALA A 15 -29.97 -23.51 11.55
C ALA A 15 -28.69 -22.68 11.74
N SER A 16 -27.67 -22.87 10.88
CA SER A 16 -26.45 -22.05 10.86
C SER A 16 -26.77 -20.58 10.56
N VAL A 17 -27.55 -20.32 9.53
CA VAL A 17 -27.96 -18.95 9.13
C VAL A 17 -28.78 -18.29 10.24
N SER A 18 -29.66 -19.05 10.91
CA SER A 18 -30.44 -18.56 12.04
C SER A 18 -29.55 -18.23 13.23
N ALA A 19 -28.59 -19.10 13.57
CA ALA A 19 -27.67 -18.89 14.68
C ALA A 19 -26.81 -17.64 14.47
N ILE A 20 -26.24 -17.43 13.28
CA ILE A 20 -25.43 -16.24 13.00
C ILE A 20 -26.28 -14.96 12.96
N SER A 21 -27.53 -15.04 12.48
CA SER A 21 -28.48 -13.92 12.51
C SER A 21 -28.79 -13.48 13.94
N MET A 22 -28.97 -14.45 14.85
CA MET A 22 -29.18 -14.17 16.28
C MET A 22 -27.92 -13.60 16.93
N ALA A 23 -26.72 -14.05 16.53
CA ALA A 23 -25.47 -13.46 17.00
C ALA A 23 -25.33 -11.99 16.58
N VAL A 24 -25.64 -11.67 15.31
CA VAL A 24 -25.66 -10.29 14.79
C VAL A 24 -26.69 -9.45 15.54
N ALA A 25 -27.89 -9.97 15.76
CA ALA A 25 -28.92 -9.27 16.53
C ALA A 25 -28.48 -9.01 17.97
N ALA A 26 -27.85 -9.98 18.63
CA ALA A 26 -27.33 -9.83 19.99
C ALA A 26 -26.28 -8.71 20.10
N LEU A 27 -25.40 -8.58 19.10
CA LEU A 27 -24.39 -7.51 19.05
C LEU A 27 -24.99 -6.15 18.68
N GLY A 28 -26.08 -6.11 17.90
CA GLY A 28 -26.72 -4.88 17.44
C GLY A 28 -27.79 -4.32 18.37
N MET A 29 -28.23 -5.06 19.38
CA MET A 29 -29.29 -4.60 20.29
C MET A 29 -28.79 -3.51 21.25
N PRO A 30 -29.49 -2.37 21.37
CA PRO A 30 -29.17 -1.35 22.36
C PRO A 30 -29.24 -1.92 23.78
N ARG A 31 -28.23 -1.59 24.58
CA ARG A 31 -28.11 -2.07 25.95
C ARG A 31 -29.16 -1.41 26.84
N ARG A 32 -29.84 -2.21 27.66
CA ARG A 32 -30.83 -1.73 28.64
C ARG A 32 -30.24 -1.48 30.03
N TYR A 33 -29.08 -2.07 30.33
CA TYR A 33 -28.36 -1.97 31.60
C TYR A 33 -26.90 -2.33 31.37
N ASP A 34 -26.03 -1.89 32.30
CA ASP A 34 -24.63 -2.30 32.33
C ASP A 34 -24.50 -3.69 33.00
N PHE A 35 -23.72 -4.57 32.39
CA PHE A 35 -23.45 -5.88 32.97
C PHE A 35 -22.62 -5.71 34.25
N ARG A 36 -22.99 -6.44 35.31
CA ARG A 36 -22.19 -6.51 36.53
C ARG A 36 -20.88 -7.27 36.33
N GLU A 37 -20.86 -8.16 35.33
CA GLU A 37 -19.72 -8.98 34.94
C GLU A 37 -19.47 -8.75 33.44
N GLU A 38 -18.40 -8.05 33.10
CA GLU A 38 -18.07 -7.68 31.71
C GLU A 38 -17.90 -8.92 30.81
N ALA A 39 -17.37 -10.02 31.35
CA ALA A 39 -17.17 -11.26 30.61
C ALA A 39 -18.49 -11.88 30.13
N ALA A 40 -19.64 -11.57 30.76
CA ALA A 40 -20.93 -12.12 30.35
C ALA A 40 -21.55 -11.39 29.14
N GLU A 41 -21.06 -10.19 28.83
CA GLU A 41 -21.69 -9.25 27.92
C GLU A 41 -21.91 -9.82 26.51
N ASN A 42 -20.86 -10.39 25.90
CA ASN A 42 -20.90 -10.91 24.53
C ASN A 42 -20.86 -12.45 24.48
N ALA A 43 -21.05 -13.13 25.62
CA ALA A 43 -20.94 -14.58 25.75
C ALA A 43 -21.90 -15.34 24.81
N ILE A 44 -23.15 -14.88 24.72
CA ILE A 44 -24.15 -15.51 23.86
C ILE A 44 -23.84 -15.27 22.38
N ALA A 45 -23.38 -14.06 22.01
CA ALA A 45 -23.05 -13.73 20.63
C ALA A 45 -21.91 -14.62 20.10
N ILE A 46 -20.81 -14.74 20.85
CA ILE A 46 -19.68 -15.60 20.46
C ILE A 46 -20.07 -17.08 20.46
N GLY A 47 -20.92 -17.49 21.41
CA GLY A 47 -21.50 -18.82 21.48
C GLY A 47 -22.27 -19.19 20.21
N LEU A 48 -23.17 -18.31 19.78
CA LEU A 48 -23.99 -18.50 18.58
C LEU A 48 -23.16 -18.43 17.29
N ALA A 49 -22.14 -17.58 17.23
CA ALA A 49 -21.21 -17.55 16.10
C ALA A 49 -20.48 -18.89 15.93
N GLY A 50 -19.98 -19.46 17.03
CA GLY A 50 -19.34 -20.79 17.01
C GLY A 50 -20.31 -21.92 16.65
N VAL A 51 -21.57 -21.85 17.09
CA VAL A 51 -22.62 -22.80 16.66
C VAL A 51 -22.86 -22.71 15.16
N ALA A 52 -22.95 -21.51 14.59
CA ALA A 52 -23.13 -21.33 13.15
C ALA A 52 -21.96 -21.92 12.34
N ALA A 53 -20.71 -21.67 12.77
CA ALA A 53 -19.54 -22.29 12.14
C ALA A 53 -19.61 -23.83 12.14
N GLU A 54 -19.98 -24.43 13.26
CA GLU A 54 -20.09 -25.89 13.38
C GLU A 54 -21.24 -26.47 12.57
N LEU A 55 -22.41 -25.83 12.57
CA LEU A 55 -23.58 -26.29 11.82
C LEU A 55 -23.34 -26.22 10.30
N SER A 56 -22.71 -25.16 9.80
CA SER A 56 -22.35 -25.03 8.38
C SER A 56 -21.35 -26.11 7.93
N MET A 57 -20.32 -26.41 8.74
CA MET A 57 -19.41 -27.52 8.46
C MET A 57 -20.11 -28.90 8.56
N SER A 58 -20.98 -29.07 9.56
CA SER A 58 -21.79 -30.29 9.73
C SER A 58 -22.69 -30.54 8.53
N ALA A 59 -23.30 -29.49 7.95
CA ALA A 59 -24.11 -29.63 6.75
C ALA A 59 -23.35 -30.25 5.58
N VAL A 60 -22.09 -29.84 5.38
CA VAL A 60 -21.21 -30.36 4.34
C VAL A 60 -20.87 -31.83 4.59
N ILE A 61 -20.54 -32.19 5.83
CA ILE A 61 -20.27 -33.58 6.24
C ILE A 61 -21.51 -34.45 6.02
N VAL A 62 -22.67 -34.01 6.48
CA VAL A 62 -23.94 -34.74 6.35
C VAL A 62 -24.35 -34.92 4.89
N GLN A 63 -24.12 -33.90 4.05
CA GLN A 63 -24.39 -34.01 2.63
C GLN A 63 -23.56 -35.15 2.00
N ALA A 64 -22.26 -35.22 2.30
CA ALA A 64 -21.36 -36.22 1.73
C ALA A 64 -21.49 -37.62 2.37
N GLN A 65 -21.60 -37.70 3.70
CA GLN A 65 -21.43 -38.93 4.47
C GLN A 65 -22.69 -39.36 5.25
N GLY A 66 -23.69 -38.49 5.42
CA GLY A 66 -24.92 -38.77 6.19
C GLY A 66 -24.85 -38.32 7.65
N GLU A 67 -25.98 -38.39 8.37
CA GLU A 67 -26.11 -37.86 9.74
C GLU A 67 -25.28 -38.62 10.78
N ASP A 68 -25.10 -39.94 10.60
CA ASP A 68 -24.29 -40.75 11.51
C ASP A 68 -22.80 -40.39 11.49
N ALA A 69 -22.33 -39.68 10.46
CA ALA A 69 -20.97 -39.15 10.42
C ALA A 69 -20.71 -38.11 11.52
N LEU A 70 -21.75 -37.51 12.09
CA LEU A 70 -21.64 -36.57 13.22
C LEU A 70 -21.51 -37.28 14.58
N LYS A 71 -21.59 -38.61 14.62
CA LYS A 71 -21.51 -39.41 15.85
C LYS A 71 -20.20 -40.19 15.90
N PHE A 72 -19.71 -40.43 17.12
CA PHE A 72 -18.71 -41.46 17.36
C PHE A 72 -19.34 -42.86 17.20
N PRO A 73 -18.52 -43.91 17.02
CA PRO A 73 -19.02 -45.30 17.03
C PRO A 73 -19.79 -45.67 18.30
N THR A 74 -19.55 -44.95 19.40
CA THR A 74 -20.27 -45.08 20.68
C THR A 74 -21.69 -44.48 20.67
N GLY A 75 -22.08 -43.77 19.61
CA GLY A 75 -23.39 -43.13 19.45
C GLY A 75 -23.47 -41.67 19.93
N PHE A 76 -22.46 -41.18 20.66
CA PHE A 76 -22.40 -39.78 21.10
C PHE A 76 -22.02 -38.82 19.96
N TYR A 77 -22.55 -37.60 20.00
CA TYR A 77 -22.17 -36.56 19.03
C TYR A 77 -20.71 -36.14 19.18
N LYS A 78 -20.09 -35.87 18.04
CA LYS A 78 -18.74 -35.29 17.96
C LYS A 78 -18.74 -33.87 18.49
N THR A 79 -17.60 -33.45 19.06
CA THR A 79 -17.42 -32.06 19.50
C THR A 79 -17.11 -31.16 18.30
N GLY A 80 -17.31 -29.84 18.43
CA GLY A 80 -17.05 -28.89 17.33
C GLY A 80 -15.65 -29.00 16.73
N SER A 81 -14.63 -29.30 17.53
CA SER A 81 -13.27 -29.50 17.02
C SER A 81 -13.14 -30.75 16.15
N HIS A 82 -13.82 -31.84 16.51
CA HIS A 82 -13.88 -33.04 15.67
C HIS A 82 -14.63 -32.77 14.37
N ILE A 83 -15.70 -31.96 14.41
CA ILE A 83 -16.44 -31.53 13.21
C ILE A 83 -15.52 -30.75 12.26
N VAL A 84 -14.72 -29.82 12.77
CA VAL A 84 -13.76 -29.05 11.94
C VAL A 84 -12.71 -29.97 11.31
N ASP A 85 -12.16 -30.90 12.09
CA ASP A 85 -11.14 -31.84 11.59
C ASP A 85 -11.71 -32.80 10.54
N ASP A 86 -12.92 -33.33 10.75
CA ASP A 86 -13.62 -34.16 9.78
C ASP A 86 -13.97 -33.37 8.52
N PHE A 87 -14.41 -32.12 8.66
CA PHE A 87 -14.66 -31.23 7.52
C PHE A 87 -13.38 -31.02 6.70
N LYS A 88 -12.25 -30.66 7.34
CA LYS A 88 -10.97 -30.47 6.66
C LYS A 88 -10.52 -31.73 5.94
N LYS A 89 -10.62 -32.89 6.60
CA LYS A 89 -10.27 -34.19 6.01
C LYS A 89 -11.15 -34.51 4.81
N LEU A 90 -12.46 -34.30 4.93
CA LEU A 90 -13.42 -34.57 3.87
C LEU A 90 -13.21 -33.65 2.66
N VAL A 91 -13.13 -32.34 2.88
CA VAL A 91 -12.92 -31.35 1.82
C VAL A 91 -11.55 -31.51 1.16
N GLY A 92 -10.50 -31.75 1.94
CA GLY A 92 -9.15 -32.01 1.43
C GLY A 92 -9.01 -33.32 0.65
N SER A 93 -9.83 -34.34 0.95
CA SER A 93 -9.84 -35.60 0.20
C SER A 93 -10.46 -35.49 -1.20
N GLN A 94 -11.18 -34.40 -1.49
CA GLN A 94 -11.79 -34.08 -2.78
C GLN A 94 -12.60 -35.25 -3.41
N VAL A 95 -13.26 -36.07 -2.59
CA VAL A 95 -14.06 -37.20 -3.10
C VAL A 95 -15.18 -36.72 -4.04
N PRO A 96 -15.62 -37.51 -5.03
CA PRO A 96 -16.65 -37.09 -6.00
C PRO A 96 -17.97 -36.61 -5.37
N LYS A 97 -18.28 -37.07 -4.15
CA LYS A 97 -19.45 -36.58 -3.40
C LYS A 97 -19.35 -35.10 -2.99
N MET A 98 -18.18 -34.46 -3.12
CA MET A 98 -17.93 -33.05 -2.80
C MET A 98 -18.22 -32.09 -3.95
N MET A 99 -18.56 -32.57 -5.15
CA MET A 99 -18.83 -31.71 -6.32
C MET A 99 -19.93 -30.66 -6.07
N PHE A 100 -20.80 -30.86 -5.07
CA PHE A 100 -21.78 -29.84 -4.71
C PHE A 100 -21.17 -28.57 -4.12
N LEU A 101 -19.92 -28.59 -3.63
CA LEU A 101 -19.21 -27.39 -3.15
C LEU A 101 -18.62 -26.56 -4.28
N THR A 102 -18.40 -27.13 -5.46
CA THR A 102 -17.67 -26.48 -6.57
C THR A 102 -18.54 -26.23 -7.80
N GLN A 103 -19.84 -26.55 -7.72
CA GLN A 103 -20.75 -26.41 -8.84
C GLN A 103 -20.97 -24.93 -9.20
N GLY A 104 -20.60 -24.56 -10.43
CA GLY A 104 -20.73 -23.20 -10.94
C GLY A 104 -19.59 -22.27 -10.51
N ILE A 105 -18.47 -22.84 -10.05
CA ILE A 105 -17.25 -22.12 -9.68
C ILE A 105 -16.21 -22.34 -10.78
N GLU A 106 -15.61 -21.26 -11.27
CA GLU A 106 -14.60 -21.28 -12.35
C GLU A 106 -13.30 -21.95 -11.90
N GLU A 107 -12.87 -21.69 -10.66
CA GLU A 107 -11.62 -22.24 -10.10
C GLU A 107 -11.88 -23.08 -8.82
N PRO A 108 -12.28 -24.36 -8.96
CA PRO A 108 -12.59 -25.25 -7.85
C PRO A 108 -11.46 -25.43 -6.84
N SER A 109 -10.21 -25.53 -7.31
CA SER A 109 -9.04 -25.79 -6.45
C SER A 109 -8.74 -24.60 -5.52
N MET A 110 -8.78 -23.37 -6.03
CA MET A 110 -8.62 -22.17 -5.21
C MET A 110 -9.77 -22.02 -4.21
N HIS A 111 -10.99 -22.33 -4.63
CA HIS A 111 -12.15 -22.30 -3.75
C HIS A 111 -12.02 -23.27 -2.56
N ILE A 112 -11.58 -24.50 -2.82
CA ILE A 112 -11.33 -25.52 -1.79
C ILE A 112 -10.20 -25.08 -0.85
N ALA A 113 -9.10 -24.53 -1.38
CA ALA A 113 -7.99 -24.04 -0.56
C ALA A 113 -8.47 -22.95 0.43
N LYS A 114 -9.26 -21.99 -0.07
CA LYS A 114 -9.83 -20.91 0.76
C LYS A 114 -10.80 -21.43 1.82
N LEU A 115 -11.60 -22.44 1.52
CA LEU A 115 -12.48 -23.09 2.51
C LEU A 115 -11.66 -23.75 3.64
N LEU A 116 -10.56 -24.43 3.30
CA LEU A 116 -9.69 -25.08 4.29
C LEU A 116 -8.92 -24.09 5.17
N GLU A 117 -8.48 -22.97 4.58
CA GLU A 117 -7.85 -21.86 5.28
C GLU A 117 -8.81 -21.25 6.32
N MET A 118 -10.01 -20.84 5.88
CA MET A 118 -11.03 -20.27 6.77
C MET A 118 -11.47 -21.26 7.87
N ALA A 119 -11.64 -22.54 7.53
CA ALA A 119 -12.00 -23.56 8.51
C ALA A 119 -10.93 -23.73 9.60
N SER A 120 -9.65 -23.50 9.28
CA SER A 120 -8.56 -23.55 10.25
C SER A 120 -8.67 -22.44 11.29
N LYS A 121 -9.02 -21.22 10.86
CA LYS A 121 -9.31 -20.09 11.77
C LYS A 121 -10.53 -20.36 12.66
N LEU A 122 -11.60 -20.90 12.08
CA LEU A 122 -12.84 -21.22 12.80
C LEU A 122 -12.69 -22.34 13.84
N LYS A 123 -11.63 -23.16 13.76
CA LYS A 123 -11.34 -24.19 14.76
C LYS A 123 -11.21 -23.58 16.17
N LEU A 124 -10.58 -22.41 16.30
CA LEU A 124 -10.45 -21.68 17.56
C LEU A 124 -11.81 -21.24 18.09
N LEU A 125 -12.68 -20.74 17.21
CA LEU A 125 -14.03 -20.27 17.57
C LEU A 125 -14.90 -21.41 18.11
N THR A 126 -14.79 -22.63 17.56
CA THR A 126 -15.58 -23.78 18.07
C THR A 126 -15.27 -24.16 19.52
N LYS A 127 -14.09 -23.80 20.04
CA LYS A 127 -13.75 -23.98 21.46
C LYS A 127 -14.38 -22.91 22.33
N LEU A 128 -14.28 -21.66 21.91
CA LEU A 128 -14.87 -20.53 22.63
C LEU A 128 -16.40 -20.55 22.63
N ARG A 129 -17.01 -21.23 21.65
CA ARG A 129 -18.43 -21.60 21.68
C ARG A 129 -18.85 -22.19 23.02
N ALA A 130 -18.07 -23.14 23.55
CA ALA A 130 -18.36 -23.79 24.83
C ALA A 130 -18.20 -22.81 26.00
N GLY A 131 -17.21 -21.91 25.94
CA GLY A 131 -17.04 -20.82 26.90
C GLY A 131 -18.24 -19.86 26.90
N GLY A 132 -18.73 -19.47 25.72
CA GLY A 132 -19.88 -18.58 25.57
C GLY A 132 -21.19 -19.20 26.06
N LEU A 133 -21.52 -20.41 25.60
CA LEU A 133 -22.82 -21.03 25.87
C LEU A 133 -22.90 -21.75 27.23
N HIS A 134 -21.80 -22.31 27.73
CA HIS A 134 -21.81 -23.09 28.97
C HIS A 134 -21.18 -22.35 30.15
N ALA A 135 -20.08 -21.62 29.92
CA ALA A 135 -19.41 -20.87 30.98
C ALA A 135 -19.90 -19.41 31.09
N GLY A 136 -20.73 -18.94 30.15
CA GLY A 136 -21.25 -17.57 30.14
C GLY A 136 -20.16 -16.52 29.97
N ARG A 137 -19.07 -16.84 29.26
CA ARG A 137 -17.93 -15.95 29.05
C ARG A 137 -17.70 -15.67 27.57
N GLY A 138 -17.60 -14.39 27.22
CA GLY A 138 -17.31 -13.91 25.88
C GLY A 138 -16.23 -12.83 25.87
N PRO A 139 -15.61 -12.59 24.71
CA PRO A 139 -14.61 -11.55 24.54
C PRO A 139 -15.27 -10.17 24.40
N SER A 140 -14.46 -9.14 24.12
CA SER A 140 -14.98 -7.80 23.85
C SER A 140 -15.91 -7.78 22.62
N MET A 141 -16.68 -6.69 22.49
CA MET A 141 -17.58 -6.49 21.36
C MET A 141 -16.84 -6.50 20.02
N ASP A 142 -15.69 -5.83 19.93
CA ASP A 142 -14.87 -5.77 18.70
C ASP A 142 -14.40 -7.16 18.24
N VAL A 143 -13.94 -8.00 19.18
CA VAL A 143 -13.54 -9.38 18.91
C VAL A 143 -14.74 -10.22 18.49
N SER A 144 -15.88 -10.03 19.16
CA SER A 144 -17.11 -10.75 18.83
C SER A 144 -17.62 -10.41 17.43
N ILE A 145 -17.53 -9.14 17.03
CA ILE A 145 -17.87 -8.68 15.67
C ILE A 145 -16.92 -9.31 14.64
N ALA A 146 -15.61 -9.31 14.90
CA ALA A 146 -14.63 -9.94 14.03
C ALA A 146 -14.95 -11.43 13.78
N CYS A 147 -15.19 -12.19 14.85
CA CYS A 147 -15.56 -13.60 14.73
C CYS A 147 -16.89 -13.82 14.00
N VAL A 148 -17.90 -12.98 14.24
CA VAL A 148 -19.18 -13.06 13.52
C VAL A 148 -18.98 -12.81 12.02
N ASN A 149 -18.16 -11.82 11.66
CA ASN A 149 -17.86 -11.53 10.27
C ASN A 149 -17.08 -12.66 9.58
N ASP A 150 -16.13 -13.29 10.27
CA ASP A 150 -15.41 -14.47 9.75
C ASP A 150 -16.38 -15.62 9.43
N VAL A 151 -17.36 -15.86 10.31
CA VAL A 151 -18.39 -16.90 10.11
C VAL A 151 -19.33 -16.53 8.95
N ILE A 152 -19.75 -15.28 8.85
CA ILE A 152 -20.55 -14.79 7.71
C ILE A 152 -19.77 -14.99 6.40
N ALA A 153 -18.48 -14.63 6.38
CA ALA A 153 -17.63 -14.80 5.22
C ALA A 153 -17.47 -16.28 4.84
N PHE A 154 -17.34 -17.19 5.82
CA PHE A 154 -17.25 -18.63 5.58
C PHE A 154 -18.56 -19.19 5.00
N ILE A 155 -19.71 -18.84 5.57
CA ILE A 155 -21.01 -19.30 5.06
C ILE A 155 -21.27 -18.72 3.66
N SER A 156 -20.93 -17.44 3.43
CA SER A 156 -21.00 -16.80 2.12
C SER A 156 -20.12 -17.51 1.10
N LEU A 157 -18.90 -17.91 1.48
CA LEU A 157 -18.01 -18.70 0.63
C LEU A 157 -18.64 -20.03 0.23
N LEU A 158 -19.27 -20.76 1.16
CA LEU A 158 -20.03 -21.98 0.81
C LEU A 158 -21.13 -21.70 -0.23
N GLY A 159 -21.80 -20.55 -0.14
CA GLY A 159 -22.84 -20.13 -1.07
C GLY A 159 -22.36 -19.66 -2.44
N THR A 160 -21.04 -19.54 -2.68
CA THR A 160 -20.50 -19.35 -4.03
C THR A 160 -20.89 -20.53 -4.93
N SER A 161 -21.03 -21.73 -4.36
CA SER A 161 -21.63 -22.84 -5.09
C SER A 161 -23.10 -22.58 -5.38
N SER A 162 -23.46 -22.71 -6.65
CA SER A 162 -24.85 -22.66 -7.11
C SER A 162 -25.77 -23.69 -6.42
N ARG A 163 -25.23 -24.73 -5.79
CA ARG A 163 -25.99 -25.74 -5.03
C ARG A 163 -26.38 -25.29 -3.63
N ILE A 164 -25.63 -24.35 -3.05
CA ILE A 164 -25.80 -23.90 -1.66
C ILE A 164 -26.42 -22.50 -1.62
N LYS A 165 -26.14 -21.67 -2.63
CA LYS A 165 -26.56 -20.26 -2.72
C LYS A 165 -27.98 -19.99 -2.22
N SER A 166 -28.98 -20.71 -2.75
CA SER A 166 -30.39 -20.51 -2.42
C SER A 166 -30.76 -20.76 -0.96
N TYR A 167 -29.93 -21.48 -0.21
CA TYR A 167 -30.19 -21.81 1.20
C TYR A 167 -29.55 -20.80 2.17
N ILE A 168 -28.78 -19.83 1.65
CA ILE A 168 -28.13 -18.79 2.44
C ILE A 168 -28.57 -17.38 2.02
N ASP A 169 -29.63 -17.24 1.23
CA ASP A 169 -30.11 -15.93 0.74
C ASP A 169 -30.49 -14.96 1.87
N THR A 170 -30.83 -15.49 3.05
CA THR A 170 -31.15 -14.72 4.26
C THR A 170 -29.96 -14.49 5.19
N LEU A 171 -28.73 -14.79 4.74
CA LEU A 171 -27.51 -14.55 5.54
C LEU A 171 -27.38 -13.05 5.86
N PRO A 172 -27.12 -12.67 7.12
CA PRO A 172 -26.97 -11.27 7.49
C PRO A 172 -25.73 -10.67 6.83
N LYS A 173 -25.77 -9.36 6.57
CA LYS A 173 -24.60 -8.63 6.08
C LYS A 173 -23.52 -8.54 7.18
N PRO A 174 -22.23 -8.51 6.81
CA PRO A 174 -21.16 -8.26 7.76
C PRO A 174 -21.39 -6.95 8.53
N ILE A 175 -21.08 -6.97 9.83
CA ILE A 175 -21.15 -5.79 10.69
C ILE A 175 -19.92 -4.93 10.43
N THR A 176 -20.12 -3.62 10.24
CA THR A 176 -19.01 -2.68 10.03
C THR A 176 -18.13 -2.62 11.27
N ILE A 177 -16.84 -2.97 11.12
CA ILE A 177 -15.86 -2.81 12.18
C ILE A 177 -15.37 -1.36 12.16
N THR A 178 -15.56 -0.64 13.25
CA THR A 178 -15.15 0.77 13.37
C THR A 178 -13.66 0.93 13.69
N LYS A 179 -13.02 -0.13 14.22
CA LYS A 179 -11.60 -0.20 14.56
C LYS A 179 -10.82 -1.06 13.55
N SER A 180 -9.54 -0.77 13.31
CA SER A 180 -8.68 -1.68 12.54
C SER A 180 -8.35 -2.93 13.33
N TYR A 181 -8.16 -4.06 12.65
CA TYR A 181 -7.74 -5.33 13.27
C TYR A 181 -6.44 -5.18 14.06
N ASP A 182 -5.47 -4.41 13.53
CA ASP A 182 -4.21 -4.13 14.23
C ASP A 182 -4.42 -3.40 15.56
N LEU A 183 -5.38 -2.47 15.62
CA LEU A 183 -5.69 -1.73 16.85
C LEU A 183 -6.39 -2.60 17.88
N ILE A 184 -7.27 -3.51 17.44
CA ILE A 184 -7.90 -4.51 18.31
C ILE A 184 -6.82 -5.45 18.89
N VAL A 185 -5.88 -5.89 18.06
CA VAL A 185 -4.76 -6.75 18.47
C VAL A 185 -3.85 -6.03 19.48
N ASP A 186 -3.52 -4.76 19.23
CA ASP A 186 -2.72 -3.93 20.15
C ASP A 186 -3.41 -3.74 21.51
N GLU A 187 -4.70 -3.38 21.53
CA GLU A 187 -5.47 -3.25 22.77
C GLU A 187 -5.46 -4.57 23.58
N LEU A 188 -5.61 -5.71 22.90
CA LEU A 188 -5.60 -7.02 23.53
C LEU A 188 -4.23 -7.41 24.07
N ILE A 189 -3.14 -7.12 23.33
CA ILE A 189 -1.76 -7.34 23.81
C ILE A 189 -1.49 -6.48 25.04
N GLN A 190 -1.93 -5.24 25.05
CA GLN A 190 -1.80 -4.35 26.20
C GLN A 190 -2.59 -4.89 27.41
N LYS A 191 -3.80 -5.41 27.19
CA LYS A 191 -4.57 -6.12 28.23
C LYS A 191 -3.85 -7.36 28.75
N VAL A 192 -3.20 -8.15 27.89
CA VAL A 192 -2.38 -9.30 28.34
C VAL A 192 -1.26 -8.82 29.27
N ALA A 193 -0.58 -7.72 28.94
CA ALA A 193 0.51 -7.17 29.74
C ALA A 193 0.04 -6.60 31.10
N GLN A 194 -1.16 -6.02 31.16
CA GLN A 194 -1.73 -5.38 32.35
C GLN A 194 -2.56 -6.33 33.23
N SER A 195 -2.85 -7.55 32.76
CA SER A 195 -3.68 -8.52 33.49
C SER A 195 -2.98 -9.04 34.75
N ASN A 196 -3.71 -9.06 35.87
CA ASN A 196 -3.17 -9.50 37.16
C ASN A 196 -3.39 -10.99 37.43
N THR A 197 -4.30 -11.63 36.68
CA THR A 197 -4.60 -13.05 36.84
C THR A 197 -4.23 -13.87 35.60
N THR A 198 -3.82 -15.12 35.81
CA THR A 198 -3.50 -16.09 34.76
C THR A 198 -4.70 -16.32 33.83
N LEU A 199 -5.91 -16.27 34.36
CA LEU A 199 -7.16 -16.45 33.62
C LEU A 199 -7.44 -15.28 32.66
N GLU A 200 -7.26 -14.03 33.12
CA GLU A 200 -7.43 -12.83 32.28
C GLU A 200 -6.37 -12.76 31.17
N LYS A 201 -5.12 -13.15 31.49
CA LYS A 201 -4.03 -13.28 30.51
C LYS A 201 -4.40 -14.26 29.40
N VAL A 202 -4.86 -15.47 29.75
CA VAL A 202 -5.30 -16.45 28.75
C VAL A 202 -6.49 -15.95 27.95
N SER A 203 -7.48 -15.33 28.58
CA SER A 203 -8.67 -14.84 27.88
C SER A 203 -8.33 -13.74 26.86
N SER A 204 -7.44 -12.81 27.24
CA SER A 204 -6.99 -11.73 26.36
C SER A 204 -6.11 -12.28 25.23
N LEU A 205 -5.20 -13.20 25.55
CA LEU A 205 -4.35 -13.87 24.57
C LEU A 205 -5.19 -14.69 23.58
N ALA A 206 -6.20 -15.40 24.07
CA ALA A 206 -7.10 -16.16 23.22
C ALA A 206 -7.86 -15.25 22.24
N SER A 207 -8.24 -14.06 22.69
CA SER A 207 -8.88 -13.05 21.85
C SER A 207 -7.93 -12.52 20.76
N VAL A 208 -6.61 -12.42 21.02
CA VAL A 208 -5.62 -12.06 19.99
C VAL A 208 -5.63 -13.09 18.86
N TYR A 209 -5.53 -14.37 19.20
CA TYR A 209 -5.50 -15.46 18.21
C TYR A 209 -6.79 -15.58 17.37
N LEU A 210 -7.91 -15.04 17.83
CA LEU A 210 -9.15 -15.00 17.03
C LEU A 210 -9.16 -13.88 15.98
N VAL A 211 -8.51 -12.76 16.31
CA VAL A 211 -8.58 -11.53 15.53
C VAL A 211 -7.45 -11.44 14.51
N ILE A 212 -6.31 -12.10 14.76
CA ILE A 212 -5.19 -12.09 13.81
C ILE A 212 -5.63 -12.60 12.41
N PRO A 213 -5.33 -11.83 11.34
CA PRO A 213 -5.69 -12.21 9.97
C PRO A 213 -5.10 -13.53 9.48
N GLU A 214 -3.84 -13.81 9.81
CA GLU A 214 -3.12 -15.03 9.42
C GLU A 214 -2.66 -15.77 10.68
N LEU A 215 -2.91 -17.08 10.75
CA LEU A 215 -2.40 -17.93 11.83
C LEU A 215 -0.90 -18.19 11.62
N PRO A 216 -0.10 -18.40 12.67
CA PRO A 216 1.31 -18.76 12.52
C PRO A 216 1.45 -20.07 11.74
N ASP A 217 2.10 -20.01 10.57
CA ASP A 217 2.24 -21.14 9.63
C ASP A 217 3.18 -22.25 10.14
N ASP A 218 4.09 -21.93 11.07
CA ASP A 218 5.31 -22.74 11.32
C ASP A 218 5.36 -23.55 12.63
N GLU A 219 4.35 -23.49 13.52
CA GLU A 219 4.41 -24.19 14.82
C GLU A 219 3.21 -25.12 15.07
N PRO A 220 3.22 -26.41 14.65
CA PRO A 220 2.10 -27.34 14.86
C PRO A 220 1.71 -27.55 16.35
N GLU A 221 2.55 -27.15 17.31
CA GLU A 221 2.33 -27.31 18.76
C GLU A 221 1.57 -26.15 19.43
N TRP A 222 1.39 -25.00 18.79
CA TRP A 222 0.69 -23.85 19.40
C TRP A 222 -0.80 -24.10 19.60
N PHE A 223 -1.43 -24.86 18.72
CA PHE A 223 -2.84 -25.16 18.84
C PHE A 223 -3.14 -26.07 20.06
N PRO A 224 -2.41 -27.18 20.29
CA PRO A 224 -2.50 -27.93 21.54
C PRO A 224 -2.22 -27.09 22.80
N ALA A 225 -1.24 -26.18 22.76
CA ALA A 225 -0.96 -25.27 23.89
C ALA A 225 -2.13 -24.30 24.15
N PHE A 226 -2.72 -23.77 23.09
CA PHE A 226 -3.93 -22.94 23.14
C PHE A 226 -5.12 -23.70 23.75
N GLU A 227 -5.35 -24.95 23.33
CA GLU A 227 -6.42 -25.79 23.88
C GLU A 227 -6.23 -26.04 25.38
N ARG A 228 -5.01 -26.37 25.81
CA ARG A 228 -4.70 -26.57 27.23
C ARG A 228 -4.91 -25.29 28.04
N ALA A 229 -4.41 -24.16 27.53
CA ALA A 229 -4.52 -22.87 28.19
C ALA A 229 -5.97 -22.48 28.48
N LEU A 230 -6.90 -22.72 27.53
CA LEU A 230 -8.33 -22.41 27.71
C LEU A 230 -9.04 -23.26 28.76
N VAL A 231 -8.57 -24.49 29.01
CA VAL A 231 -9.17 -25.41 29.99
C VAL A 231 -8.53 -25.27 31.37
N ALA A 232 -7.19 -25.23 31.39
CA ALA A 232 -6.39 -25.14 32.60
C ALA A 232 -5.19 -24.20 32.33
N PRO A 233 -5.33 -22.88 32.60
CA PRO A 233 -4.29 -21.89 32.37
C PRO A 233 -2.97 -22.23 33.11
N GLN A 234 -1.87 -22.43 32.37
CA GLN A 234 -0.52 -22.57 32.92
C GLN A 234 0.40 -21.47 32.39
N GLU A 235 1.30 -20.95 33.23
CA GLU A 235 2.23 -19.86 32.83
C GLU A 235 3.15 -20.26 31.68
N ASN A 236 3.53 -21.54 31.59
CA ASN A 236 4.34 -22.08 30.50
C ASN A 236 3.60 -22.02 29.16
N ASP A 237 2.32 -22.42 29.13
CA ASP A 237 1.50 -22.37 27.90
C ASP A 237 1.25 -20.91 27.46
N ILE A 238 1.06 -19.98 28.41
CA ILE A 238 0.92 -18.54 28.11
C ILE A 238 2.21 -17.98 27.52
N SER A 239 3.35 -18.31 28.12
CA SER A 239 4.66 -17.83 27.67
C SER A 239 4.99 -18.37 26.28
N PHE A 240 4.67 -19.65 26.03
CA PHE A 240 4.82 -20.28 24.72
C PHE A 240 3.98 -19.57 23.66
N LEU A 241 2.68 -19.37 23.91
CA LEU A 241 1.78 -18.69 22.99
C LEU A 241 2.16 -17.23 22.72
N LEU A 242 2.75 -16.54 23.69
CA LEU A 242 3.29 -15.19 23.51
C LEU A 242 4.56 -15.18 22.65
N ASP A 243 5.47 -16.13 22.86
CA ASP A 243 6.68 -16.28 22.05
C ASP A 243 6.35 -16.63 20.58
N THR A 244 5.37 -17.52 20.36
CA THR A 244 4.83 -17.81 19.03
C THR A 244 4.29 -16.54 18.35
N LEU A 245 3.57 -15.68 19.08
CA LEU A 245 3.08 -14.41 18.52
C LEU A 245 4.24 -13.41 18.26
N GLU A 246 5.25 -13.33 19.13
CA GLU A 246 6.43 -12.46 18.95
C GLU A 246 7.25 -12.83 17.70
N LYS A 247 7.27 -14.12 17.34
CA LYS A 247 7.92 -14.64 16.13
C LYS A 247 7.07 -14.50 14.85
N SER A 248 5.78 -14.24 15.01
CA SER A 248 4.86 -14.04 13.88
C SER A 248 5.07 -12.69 13.18
N ARG A 249 4.38 -12.48 12.05
CA ARG A 249 4.33 -11.19 11.32
C ARG A 249 3.80 -10.03 12.18
N TYR A 250 3.10 -10.33 13.29
CA TYR A 250 2.60 -9.36 14.26
C TYR A 250 3.58 -9.08 15.42
N GLY A 251 4.77 -9.68 15.42
CA GLY A 251 5.78 -9.47 16.46
C GLY A 251 6.26 -8.03 16.61
N SER A 252 6.14 -7.20 15.57
CA SER A 252 6.46 -5.77 15.63
C SER A 252 5.51 -5.00 16.56
N LEU A 253 4.21 -5.34 16.56
CA LEU A 253 3.19 -4.76 17.43
C LEU A 253 3.47 -5.08 18.91
N ILE A 254 3.92 -6.30 19.19
CA ILE A 254 4.28 -6.78 20.54
C ILE A 254 5.58 -6.11 21.05
N LYS A 255 6.56 -5.88 20.15
CA LYS A 255 7.82 -5.22 20.51
C LYS A 255 7.65 -3.73 20.84
N VAL A 256 6.67 -3.06 20.21
CA VAL A 256 6.38 -1.63 20.45
C VAL A 256 5.68 -1.42 21.80
N SER A 257 4.84 -2.36 22.25
CA SER A 257 4.04 -2.26 23.47
C SER A 257 4.80 -2.56 24.78
N LYS A 258 6.04 -3.08 24.72
CA LYS A 258 6.95 -3.17 25.89
C LYS A 258 7.50 -1.80 26.35
N GLY A 259 7.31 -0.73 25.58
CA GLY A 259 7.63 0.65 25.97
C GLY A 259 6.51 1.29 26.78
N LYS A 260 6.85 2.04 27.85
CA LYS A 260 5.88 2.76 28.72
C LYS A 260 4.86 3.58 27.92
N GLU A 261 3.60 3.48 28.36
CA GLU A 261 2.44 4.32 28.04
C GLU A 261 2.52 5.07 26.70
N SER A 262 2.20 4.39 25.61
CA SER A 262 1.79 5.05 24.38
C SER A 262 0.27 5.10 24.32
N ILE A 263 -0.28 6.31 24.22
CA ILE A 263 -1.69 6.54 23.87
C ILE A 263 -1.79 6.36 22.35
N PRO A 264 -2.56 5.38 21.83
CA PRO A 264 -2.72 5.23 20.40
C PRO A 264 -3.61 6.35 19.87
N VAL A 265 -3.01 7.25 19.09
CA VAL A 265 -3.74 8.29 18.35
C VAL A 265 -4.03 7.76 16.95
N THR A 266 -5.30 7.51 16.64
CA THR A 266 -5.72 7.22 15.26
C THR A 266 -6.08 8.53 14.54
N ILE A 267 -5.42 8.79 13.41
CA ILE A 267 -5.65 10.01 12.64
C ILE A 267 -6.64 9.72 11.52
N GLN A 268 -7.85 10.28 11.63
CA GLN A 268 -8.88 10.22 10.59
C GLN A 268 -8.74 11.43 9.65
N LYS A 269 -8.06 11.24 8.51
CA LYS A 269 -7.92 12.28 7.47
C LYS A 269 -9.32 12.73 7.01
N GLY A 270 -9.66 14.00 7.19
CA GLY A 270 -10.92 14.60 6.74
C GLY A 270 -12.03 14.74 7.80
N ASN A 271 -11.81 14.34 9.05
CA ASN A 271 -12.78 14.56 10.13
C ASN A 271 -12.61 15.96 10.76
N ILE A 272 -13.62 16.83 10.58
CA ILE A 272 -13.69 18.21 11.12
C ILE A 272 -13.65 18.30 12.66
N HIS A 273 -13.86 17.18 13.36
CA HIS A 273 -13.83 17.10 14.83
C HIS A 273 -12.60 16.36 15.38
N ALA A 274 -11.68 15.90 14.54
CA ALA A 274 -10.42 15.30 15.00
C ALA A 274 -9.45 16.38 15.50
N LEU A 275 -8.72 16.08 16.58
CA LEU A 275 -7.58 16.90 17.00
C LEU A 275 -6.57 16.96 15.83
N PRO A 276 -6.10 18.15 15.41
CA PRO A 276 -5.15 18.28 14.33
C PRO A 276 -3.76 17.84 14.83
N ILE A 277 -3.53 16.53 14.84
CA ILE A 277 -2.19 15.97 14.93
C ILE A 277 -1.76 15.72 13.49
N GLU A 278 -0.89 16.57 12.95
CA GLU A 278 -0.37 16.38 11.60
C GLU A 278 0.61 15.19 11.57
N PRO A 279 0.26 14.04 10.96
CA PRO A 279 1.06 12.81 11.02
C PRO A 279 2.47 12.97 10.43
N GLN A 280 2.68 14.00 9.59
CA GLN A 280 3.98 14.34 9.04
C GLN A 280 5.02 14.62 10.12
N TYR A 281 4.61 15.11 11.29
CA TYR A 281 5.52 15.35 12.42
C TYR A 281 5.86 14.07 13.22
N LEU A 282 5.13 12.96 13.00
CA LEU A 282 5.37 11.67 13.65
C LEU A 282 6.26 10.73 12.81
N LYS A 283 6.40 11.00 11.50
CA LYS A 283 7.26 10.21 10.61
C LYS A 283 8.72 10.63 10.80
N LYS A 284 9.59 9.66 11.09
CA LYS A 284 11.06 9.89 11.11
C LYS A 284 11.67 9.97 9.71
N SER A 285 10.97 9.48 8.69
CA SER A 285 11.36 9.59 7.28
C SER A 285 10.16 9.51 6.34
N PHE A 286 10.22 10.25 5.23
CA PHE A 286 9.19 10.24 4.18
C PHE A 286 9.64 9.38 3.01
N ARG A 287 8.87 8.32 2.70
CA ARG A 287 9.12 7.45 1.54
C ARG A 287 8.28 7.84 0.33
N ASP A 288 7.06 8.32 0.55
CA ASP A 288 6.15 8.79 -0.48
C ASP A 288 6.61 10.15 -1.05
N ILE A 289 6.58 10.30 -2.38
CA ILE A 289 6.97 11.51 -3.11
C ILE A 289 6.14 12.72 -2.68
N LYS A 290 4.83 12.53 -2.46
CA LYS A 290 3.90 13.59 -2.07
C LYS A 290 4.17 14.08 -0.66
N ASP A 291 4.37 13.16 0.29
CA ASP A 291 4.68 13.51 1.67
C ASP A 291 6.04 14.22 1.78
N ARG A 292 7.05 13.76 1.00
CA ARG A 292 8.37 14.39 0.95
C ARG A 292 8.29 15.82 0.41
N LEU A 293 7.52 16.02 -0.66
CA LEU A 293 7.30 17.35 -1.23
C LEU A 293 6.67 18.31 -0.21
N TYR A 294 5.60 17.88 0.47
CA TYR A 294 4.95 18.75 1.46
C TYR A 294 5.87 19.06 2.65
N ALA A 295 6.69 18.10 3.08
CA ALA A 295 7.68 18.33 4.12
C ALA A 295 8.77 19.33 3.69
N ASP A 296 9.26 19.20 2.46
CA ASP A 296 10.24 20.12 1.86
C ASP A 296 9.67 21.54 1.72
N ILE A 297 8.43 21.66 1.23
CA ILE A 297 7.71 22.94 1.12
C ILE A 297 7.52 23.56 2.51
N GLY A 298 7.04 22.78 3.49
CA GLY A 298 6.83 23.24 4.86
C GLY A 298 8.12 23.71 5.52
N THR A 299 9.20 22.96 5.34
CA THR A 299 10.53 23.30 5.85
C THR A 299 11.04 24.59 5.22
N ALA A 300 10.99 24.70 3.90
CA ALA A 300 11.45 25.88 3.17
C ALA A 300 10.70 27.15 3.60
N ASN A 301 9.37 27.06 3.71
CA ASN A 301 8.54 28.18 4.19
C ASN A 301 8.87 28.56 5.64
N GLY A 302 8.92 27.59 6.55
CA GLY A 302 9.25 27.83 7.95
C GLY A 302 10.64 28.43 8.16
N ARG A 303 11.64 27.98 7.39
CA ARG A 303 12.99 28.53 7.41
C ARG A 303 13.05 29.94 6.83
N LEU A 304 12.29 30.21 5.76
CA LEU A 304 12.20 31.55 5.20
C LEU A 304 11.57 32.56 6.17
N ASP A 305 10.63 32.13 7.00
CA ASP A 305 10.07 32.91 8.12
C ASP A 305 11.09 33.17 9.22
N GLN A 306 11.98 32.21 9.46
CA GLN A 306 13.14 32.35 10.34
C GLN A 306 14.32 33.13 9.71
N LYS A 307 14.12 33.76 8.53
CA LYS A 307 15.17 34.51 7.80
C LYS A 307 16.36 33.62 7.39
N GLN A 308 16.10 32.36 7.12
CA GLN A 308 17.06 31.38 6.61
C GLN A 308 16.62 30.87 5.23
N PHE A 309 17.59 30.48 4.41
CA PHE A 309 17.32 29.86 3.12
C PHE A 309 17.64 28.37 3.20
N ASP A 310 16.61 27.54 3.00
CA ASP A 310 16.70 26.08 3.08
C ASP A 310 15.70 25.50 2.06
N ALA A 311 16.10 25.46 0.80
CA ALA A 311 15.27 24.96 -0.29
C ALA A 311 15.53 23.45 -0.50
N PRO A 312 14.57 22.69 -1.07
CA PRO A 312 14.74 21.26 -1.31
C PRO A 312 15.98 20.91 -2.13
N PRO A 313 16.50 19.68 -2.00
CA PRO A 313 17.59 19.22 -2.85
C PRO A 313 17.18 19.26 -4.34
N ILE A 314 18.15 19.49 -5.22
CA ILE A 314 17.88 19.62 -6.66
C ILE A 314 17.36 18.30 -7.26
N GLU A 315 17.71 17.18 -6.65
CA GLU A 315 17.24 15.85 -7.01
C GLU A 315 15.71 15.76 -6.87
N SER A 316 15.12 16.36 -5.82
CA SER A 316 13.67 16.45 -5.67
C SER A 316 13.06 17.24 -6.83
N VAL A 317 13.70 18.29 -7.31
CA VAL A 317 13.22 19.08 -8.46
C VAL A 317 13.17 18.22 -9.73
N TYR A 318 14.22 17.44 -10.02
CA TYR A 318 14.24 16.57 -11.19
C TYR A 318 13.17 15.47 -11.10
N GLU A 319 12.95 14.89 -9.92
CA GLU A 319 11.88 13.92 -9.67
C GLU A 319 10.50 14.55 -9.95
N MET A 320 10.23 15.73 -9.38
CA MET A 320 8.95 16.44 -9.56
C MET A 320 8.70 16.91 -11.00
N PHE A 321 9.76 17.14 -11.77
CA PHE A 321 9.65 17.47 -13.19
C PHE A 321 9.40 16.23 -14.06
N ALA A 322 10.01 15.09 -13.73
CA ALA A 322 9.88 13.85 -14.51
C ALA A 322 8.52 13.16 -14.34
N PHE A 323 7.80 13.43 -13.25
CA PHE A 323 6.50 12.85 -12.97
C PHE A 323 5.39 13.93 -12.90
N PRO A 324 4.39 13.89 -13.80
CA PRO A 324 3.30 14.87 -13.78
C PRO A 324 2.51 14.83 -12.46
N TYR A 325 2.19 16.01 -11.91
CA TYR A 325 1.60 16.16 -10.56
C TYR A 325 0.28 15.43 -10.33
N HIS A 326 -0.55 15.32 -11.38
CA HIS A 326 -1.82 14.61 -11.31
C HIS A 326 -1.61 13.09 -11.25
N VAL A 327 -0.55 12.56 -11.85
CA VAL A 327 -0.22 11.12 -11.85
C VAL A 327 0.26 10.67 -10.48
N ILE A 328 1.02 11.53 -9.78
CA ILE A 328 1.52 11.26 -8.42
C ILE A 328 0.61 11.79 -7.31
N GLY A 329 -0.60 12.24 -7.67
CA GLY A 329 -1.65 12.63 -6.74
C GLY A 329 -1.37 13.90 -5.94
N ILE A 330 -0.47 14.77 -6.40
CA ILE A 330 -0.25 16.12 -5.80
C ILE A 330 -1.43 17.01 -6.17
N THR A 331 -1.83 17.01 -7.44
CA THR A 331 -3.06 17.66 -7.93
C THR A 331 -4.11 16.61 -8.28
N GLN A 332 -5.39 17.00 -8.24
CA GLN A 332 -6.51 16.17 -8.66
C GLN A 332 -6.68 16.18 -10.18
N GLN A 333 -6.31 17.30 -10.83
CA GLN A 333 -6.44 17.50 -12.27
C GLN A 333 -5.12 18.00 -12.87
N GLU A 334 -4.98 17.84 -14.19
CA GLU A 334 -3.78 18.26 -14.91
C GLU A 334 -3.61 19.78 -14.90
N ASP A 335 -4.68 20.54 -15.10
CA ASP A 335 -4.66 22.01 -15.18
C ASP A 335 -4.68 22.73 -13.83
N GLU A 336 -4.75 21.98 -12.73
CA GLU A 336 -4.79 22.54 -11.39
C GLU A 336 -3.48 23.31 -11.09
N GLN A 337 -3.64 24.58 -10.70
CA GLN A 337 -2.53 25.45 -10.33
C GLN A 337 -2.29 25.40 -8.82
N LEU A 338 -1.02 25.42 -8.45
CA LEU A 338 -0.55 25.51 -7.08
C LEU A 338 -0.35 26.95 -6.65
N SER A 339 -0.36 27.17 -5.34
CA SER A 339 -0.04 28.47 -4.74
C SER A 339 1.44 28.80 -4.89
N ALA A 340 1.77 30.09 -4.82
CA ALA A 340 3.18 30.54 -4.81
C ALA A 340 3.97 29.95 -3.63
N THR A 341 3.32 29.71 -2.48
CA THR A 341 3.90 29.07 -1.30
C THR A 341 4.34 27.62 -1.54
N GLU A 342 3.70 26.94 -2.47
CA GLU A 342 4.01 25.54 -2.83
C GLU A 342 5.07 25.44 -3.92
N THR A 343 5.16 26.42 -4.82
CA THR A 343 6.03 26.35 -6.00
C THR A 343 7.37 27.09 -5.84
N TRP A 344 7.43 28.16 -5.03
CA TRP A 344 8.67 28.92 -4.87
C TRP A 344 9.86 28.08 -4.37
N PRO A 345 9.71 27.08 -3.48
CA PRO A 345 10.86 26.30 -3.00
C PRO A 345 11.53 25.55 -4.15
N LEU A 346 10.75 24.93 -5.04
CA LEU A 346 11.24 24.19 -6.21
C LEU A 346 11.92 25.11 -7.21
N VAL A 347 11.30 26.27 -7.51
CA VAL A 347 11.91 27.28 -8.40
C VAL A 347 13.22 27.80 -7.80
N ALA A 348 13.26 28.08 -6.50
CA ALA A 348 14.46 28.56 -5.84
C ALA A 348 15.58 27.51 -5.84
N SER A 349 15.26 26.22 -5.65
CA SER A 349 16.23 25.13 -5.78
C SER A 349 16.85 25.06 -7.18
N SER A 350 16.03 25.14 -8.23
CA SER A 350 16.50 25.17 -9.63
C SER A 350 17.42 26.35 -9.94
N LEU A 351 17.12 27.52 -9.37
CA LEU A 351 17.92 28.73 -9.51
C LEU A 351 19.18 28.74 -8.63
N SER A 352 19.21 27.92 -7.58
CA SER A 352 20.29 27.85 -6.59
C SER A 352 21.26 26.69 -6.86
N TYR A 353 21.57 26.42 -8.14
CA TYR A 353 22.52 25.39 -8.53
C TYR A 353 23.85 25.95 -9.06
N SER A 354 24.99 25.38 -8.63
CA SER A 354 26.31 25.75 -9.14
C SER A 354 26.56 25.09 -10.50
N GLY A 355 26.19 25.75 -11.58
CA GLY A 355 26.38 25.26 -12.95
C GLY A 355 25.17 25.53 -13.83
N THR A 356 24.69 24.50 -14.53
CA THR A 356 23.43 24.54 -15.29
C THR A 356 22.26 24.62 -14.32
N LEU A 357 21.40 25.64 -14.46
CA LEU A 357 20.17 25.77 -13.69
C LEU A 357 19.24 24.57 -13.94
N GLY A 358 18.49 24.17 -12.92
CA GLY A 358 17.47 23.13 -13.05
C GLY A 358 16.23 23.59 -13.84
N PRO A 359 15.26 22.69 -14.08
CA PRO A 359 13.99 23.07 -14.67
C PRO A 359 13.21 23.95 -13.68
N TYR A 360 12.68 25.08 -14.14
CA TYR A 360 11.89 25.98 -13.31
C TYR A 360 10.63 26.51 -14.00
N TRP A 361 10.56 26.48 -15.34
CA TRP A 361 9.42 26.99 -16.08
C TRP A 361 8.16 26.17 -15.87
N TYR A 362 8.28 24.85 -15.76
CA TYR A 362 7.17 23.96 -15.41
C TYR A 362 6.51 24.39 -14.10
N PHE A 363 7.30 24.61 -13.04
CA PHE A 363 6.77 25.04 -11.74
C PHE A 363 6.19 26.46 -11.79
N VAL A 364 6.81 27.36 -12.56
CA VAL A 364 6.27 28.71 -12.81
C VAL A 364 4.90 28.63 -13.50
N ARG A 365 4.74 27.77 -14.52
CA ARG A 365 3.47 27.56 -15.24
C ARG A 365 2.39 26.94 -14.35
N LYS A 366 2.78 26.11 -13.39
CA LYS A 366 1.89 25.54 -12.39
C LYS A 366 1.56 26.49 -11.24
N THR A 367 2.02 27.75 -11.27
CA THR A 367 1.73 28.71 -10.19
C THR A 367 0.58 29.65 -10.54
N ALA A 368 -0.39 29.79 -9.65
CA ALA A 368 -1.56 30.64 -9.84
C ALA A 368 -1.23 32.15 -9.85
N ASP A 369 -0.34 32.59 -8.95
CA ASP A 369 0.04 34.01 -8.82
C ASP A 369 1.55 34.20 -9.00
N LEU A 370 1.93 34.65 -10.20
CA LEU A 370 3.32 34.93 -10.55
C LEU A 370 3.92 36.13 -9.79
N GLY A 371 3.09 37.08 -9.36
CA GLY A 371 3.54 38.22 -8.57
C GLY A 371 3.95 37.79 -7.15
N GLN A 372 3.15 36.92 -6.53
CA GLN A 372 3.51 36.31 -5.25
C GLN A 372 4.73 35.42 -5.36
N LEU A 373 4.85 34.62 -6.42
CA LEU A 373 6.03 33.80 -6.69
C LEU A 373 7.30 34.65 -6.74
N GLU A 374 7.27 35.74 -7.50
CA GLU A 374 8.38 36.70 -7.60
C GLU A 374 8.74 37.28 -6.22
N SER A 375 7.73 37.61 -5.40
CA SER A 375 7.93 38.12 -4.04
C SER A 375 8.64 37.11 -3.14
N TYR A 376 8.22 35.85 -3.13
CA TYR A 376 8.85 34.77 -2.36
C TYR A 376 10.30 34.52 -2.79
N ILE A 377 10.57 34.47 -4.10
CA ILE A 377 11.92 34.29 -4.64
C ILE A 377 12.83 35.47 -4.26
N ASN A 378 12.34 36.70 -4.39
CA ASN A 378 13.08 37.90 -3.97
C ASN A 378 13.36 37.92 -2.47
N ARG A 379 12.41 37.43 -1.65
CA ARG A 379 12.58 37.29 -0.21
C ARG A 379 13.64 36.23 0.13
N ALA A 380 13.58 35.06 -0.51
CA ALA A 380 14.57 33.99 -0.37
C ALA A 380 15.99 34.46 -0.75
N ALA A 381 16.11 35.27 -1.81
CA ALA A 381 17.38 35.85 -2.26
C ALA A 381 18.11 36.68 -1.20
N LYS A 382 17.38 37.30 -0.25
CA LYS A 382 17.99 38.09 0.82
C LYS A 382 18.82 37.23 1.77
N TYR A 383 18.40 35.99 1.98
CA TYR A 383 18.98 35.05 2.94
C TYR A 383 19.81 33.94 2.28
N ALA A 384 19.68 33.78 0.95
CA ALA A 384 20.45 32.82 0.18
C ALA A 384 21.88 33.30 -0.18
N GLY A 385 22.71 32.32 -0.56
CA GLY A 385 24.08 32.54 -1.04
C GLY A 385 24.17 33.18 -2.44
N LYS A 386 25.41 33.33 -2.93
CA LYS A 386 25.69 33.93 -4.26
C LYS A 386 25.03 33.15 -5.41
N THR A 387 24.87 31.83 -5.27
CA THR A 387 24.31 30.95 -6.30
C THR A 387 22.88 31.36 -6.69
N LEU A 388 21.96 31.43 -5.73
CA LEU A 388 20.59 31.87 -5.99
C LEU A 388 20.54 33.30 -6.52
N LYS A 389 21.34 34.21 -5.97
CA LYS A 389 21.41 35.61 -6.44
C LYS A 389 21.83 35.72 -7.90
N ASN A 390 22.67 34.81 -8.39
CA ASN A 390 23.05 34.76 -9.79
C ASN A 390 21.93 34.16 -10.66
N GLY A 391 21.29 33.07 -10.22
CA GLY A 391 20.15 32.49 -10.93
C GLY A 391 18.97 33.47 -11.08
N ILE A 392 18.68 34.27 -10.04
CA ILE A 392 17.62 35.28 -10.08
C ILE A 392 17.86 36.38 -11.12
N LYS A 393 19.12 36.72 -11.43
CA LYS A 393 19.42 37.72 -12.47
C LYS A 393 18.98 37.27 -13.85
N GLU A 394 19.05 35.96 -14.12
CA GLU A 394 18.52 35.35 -15.35
C GLU A 394 16.99 35.27 -15.28
N PHE A 395 16.44 34.82 -14.14
CA PHE A 395 15.00 34.59 -13.99
C PHE A 395 14.14 35.86 -14.07
N LYS A 396 14.56 36.93 -13.38
CA LYS A 396 13.71 38.10 -13.12
C LYS A 396 13.25 38.84 -14.39
N PRO A 397 14.11 39.12 -15.37
CA PRO A 397 13.66 39.77 -16.61
C PRO A 397 12.62 38.94 -17.38
N TYR A 398 12.71 37.61 -17.30
CA TYR A 398 11.83 36.71 -18.05
C TYR A 398 10.48 36.50 -17.37
N ILE A 399 10.42 36.36 -16.04
CA ILE A 399 9.12 36.27 -15.34
C ILE A 399 8.33 37.58 -15.47
N GLU A 400 8.99 38.74 -15.44
CA GLU A 400 8.32 40.03 -15.63
C GLU A 400 7.68 40.16 -17.03
N LYS A 401 8.39 39.70 -18.07
CA LYS A 401 7.86 39.66 -19.44
C LYS A 401 6.73 38.65 -19.58
N MET A 402 6.88 37.47 -18.97
CA MET A 402 5.83 36.44 -18.94
C MET A 402 4.55 36.94 -18.26
N ARG A 403 4.66 37.65 -17.12
CA ARG A 403 3.52 38.26 -16.41
C ARG A 403 2.79 39.31 -17.26
N LYS A 404 3.52 40.02 -18.12
CA LYS A 404 2.97 41.04 -19.03
C LYS A 404 2.57 40.48 -20.39
N GLU A 405 2.68 39.17 -20.59
CA GLU A 405 2.48 38.48 -21.87
C GLU A 405 3.33 39.04 -23.03
N ILE A 406 4.49 39.62 -22.71
CA ILE A 406 5.43 40.16 -23.70
C ILE A 406 6.32 39.01 -24.18
N PRO A 407 6.34 38.70 -25.49
CA PRO A 407 7.23 37.69 -26.05
C PRO A 407 8.71 38.01 -25.78
N LEU A 408 9.54 36.99 -25.67
CA LEU A 408 10.98 37.14 -25.56
C LEU A 408 11.61 37.16 -26.95
N SER A 409 12.58 38.05 -27.13
CA SER A 409 13.33 38.11 -28.38
C SER A 409 14.28 36.92 -28.51
N LYS A 410 14.22 36.23 -29.66
CA LYS A 410 15.15 35.13 -30.00
C LYS A 410 16.62 35.56 -30.01
N ASN A 411 16.88 36.86 -30.15
CA ASN A 411 18.22 37.45 -30.17
C ASN A 411 18.79 37.70 -28.76
N ASP A 412 18.02 37.46 -27.69
CA ASP A 412 18.56 37.46 -26.35
C ASP A 412 19.68 36.40 -26.23
N LYS A 413 20.82 36.79 -25.65
CA LYS A 413 22.02 35.94 -25.59
C LYS A 413 21.75 34.61 -24.89
N GLN A 414 20.91 34.57 -23.85
CA GLN A 414 20.65 33.31 -23.13
C GLN A 414 19.67 32.43 -23.91
N ILE A 415 18.65 33.04 -24.53
CA ILE A 415 17.64 32.32 -25.32
C ILE A 415 18.26 31.73 -26.59
N SER A 416 19.06 32.50 -27.31
CA SER A 416 19.77 32.03 -28.51
C SER A 416 20.71 30.86 -28.20
N VAL A 417 21.34 30.84 -27.02
CA VAL A 417 22.14 29.69 -26.56
C VAL A 417 21.26 28.46 -26.34
N LEU A 418 20.12 28.59 -25.64
CA LEU A 418 19.19 27.47 -25.40
C LEU A 418 18.63 26.91 -26.70
N LEU A 419 18.21 27.76 -27.63
CA LEU A 419 17.71 27.35 -28.94
C LEU A 419 18.80 26.65 -29.76
N SER A 420 20.03 27.16 -29.75
CA SER A 420 21.17 26.49 -30.41
C SER A 420 21.50 25.15 -29.77
N GLU A 421 21.40 25.01 -28.45
CA GLU A 421 21.61 23.73 -27.76
C GLU A 421 20.49 22.72 -28.09
N TYR A 422 19.24 23.17 -28.22
CA TYR A 422 18.12 22.36 -28.68
C TYR A 422 18.34 21.84 -30.10
N GLU A 423 18.70 22.72 -31.05
CA GLU A 423 19.00 22.34 -32.44
C GLU A 423 20.16 21.34 -32.53
N LYS A 424 21.25 21.57 -31.77
CA LYS A 424 22.39 20.65 -31.71
C LYS A 424 22.00 19.28 -31.15
N SER A 425 21.10 19.22 -30.18
CA SER A 425 20.63 17.96 -29.60
C SER A 425 19.80 17.19 -30.62
N GLY A 426 18.93 17.88 -31.37
CA GLY A 426 18.19 17.30 -32.50
C GLY A 426 19.10 16.82 -33.64
N GLU A 427 20.17 17.55 -33.97
CA GLU A 427 21.16 17.08 -34.95
C GLU A 427 21.93 15.85 -34.46
N LYS A 428 22.23 15.75 -33.16
CA LYS A 428 22.85 14.55 -32.58
C LYS A 428 21.90 13.37 -32.64
N LYS A 429 20.62 13.55 -32.30
CA LYS A 429 19.57 12.51 -32.42
C LYS A 429 19.55 11.93 -33.84
N LYS A 430 19.56 12.80 -34.88
CA LYS A 430 19.59 12.38 -36.30
C LYS A 430 20.84 11.57 -36.68
N LYS A 431 21.97 11.77 -36.00
CA LYS A 431 23.24 11.10 -36.28
C LYS A 431 23.47 9.84 -35.42
N LEU A 432 22.51 9.45 -34.57
CA LEU A 432 22.65 8.32 -33.65
C LEU A 432 22.86 6.98 -34.40
N ILE A 433 22.12 6.72 -35.48
CA ILE A 433 22.30 5.50 -36.28
C ILE A 433 23.69 5.45 -36.92
N ASP A 434 24.15 6.56 -37.49
CA ASP A 434 25.47 6.60 -38.11
C ASP A 434 26.58 6.41 -37.08
N LEU A 435 26.36 6.93 -35.87
CA LEU A 435 27.26 6.75 -34.75
C LEU A 435 27.28 5.28 -34.28
N SER A 436 26.13 4.59 -34.20
CA SER A 436 26.07 3.18 -33.82
C SER A 436 26.80 2.31 -34.87
N LYS A 437 26.56 2.56 -36.17
CA LYS A 437 27.25 1.88 -37.28
C LYS A 437 28.78 2.05 -37.22
N LYS A 438 29.27 3.22 -36.81
CA LYS A 438 30.71 3.50 -36.66
C LYS A 438 31.39 2.61 -35.61
N TYR A 439 30.64 2.11 -34.63
CA TYR A 439 31.14 1.30 -33.52
C TYR A 439 30.92 -0.21 -33.70
N ILE A 440 30.39 -0.67 -34.84
CA ILE A 440 30.31 -2.09 -35.17
C ILE A 440 31.70 -2.73 -35.08
N GLY A 441 31.82 -3.84 -34.35
CA GLY A 441 33.07 -4.56 -34.09
C GLY A 441 34.08 -3.81 -33.21
N LYS A 442 33.66 -2.79 -32.45
CA LYS A 442 34.51 -2.02 -31.53
C LYS A 442 33.96 -2.07 -30.10
N GLU A 443 34.76 -1.57 -29.15
CA GLU A 443 34.43 -1.57 -27.72
C GLU A 443 33.06 -0.94 -27.36
N LYS A 444 32.61 0.04 -28.16
CA LYS A 444 31.35 0.77 -27.96
C LYS A 444 30.19 0.23 -28.80
N GLU A 445 30.30 -0.98 -29.30
CA GLU A 445 29.22 -1.64 -30.04
C GLU A 445 27.98 -1.82 -29.16
N LEU A 446 26.82 -1.49 -29.71
CA LEU A 446 25.53 -1.78 -29.09
C LEU A 446 25.13 -3.23 -29.37
N CYS A 447 24.54 -3.89 -28.38
CA CYS A 447 23.91 -5.19 -28.60
C CYS A 447 22.70 -5.09 -29.55
N GLN A 448 22.26 -6.22 -30.09
CA GLN A 448 21.19 -6.25 -31.09
C GLN A 448 19.91 -5.58 -30.57
N GLU A 449 19.51 -5.86 -29.33
CA GLU A 449 18.32 -5.26 -28.71
C GLU A 449 18.40 -3.73 -28.64
N ALA A 450 19.56 -3.18 -28.27
CA ALA A 450 19.78 -1.74 -28.24
C ALA A 450 19.83 -1.12 -29.65
N GLN A 451 20.29 -1.86 -30.66
CA GLN A 451 20.26 -1.42 -32.05
C GLN A 451 18.82 -1.38 -32.60
N ASP A 452 18.03 -2.40 -32.28
CA ASP A 452 16.62 -2.48 -32.69
C ASP A 452 15.80 -1.37 -32.04
N ASP A 453 16.00 -1.10 -30.75
CA ASP A 453 15.33 0.02 -30.06
C ASP A 453 15.81 1.39 -30.58
N LEU A 454 17.08 1.51 -30.99
CA LEU A 454 17.59 2.72 -31.63
C LEU A 454 16.99 2.93 -33.02
N GLN A 455 16.67 1.87 -33.76
CA GLN A 455 15.94 1.96 -35.02
C GLN A 455 14.50 2.44 -34.78
N LYS A 456 13.80 1.87 -33.79
CA LYS A 456 12.45 2.30 -33.38
C LYS A 456 12.39 3.75 -32.94
N LEU A 457 13.42 4.23 -32.23
CA LEU A 457 13.57 5.66 -31.88
C LEU A 457 13.60 6.56 -33.13
N MET A 458 14.16 6.08 -34.24
CA MET A 458 14.27 6.85 -35.49
C MET A 458 13.01 6.78 -36.34
N GLU A 459 12.19 5.76 -36.10
CA GLU A 459 10.84 5.59 -36.64
C GLU A 459 9.77 6.28 -35.77
N GLU A 460 10.19 7.01 -34.72
CA GLU A 460 9.33 7.71 -33.75
C GLU A 460 8.40 6.77 -32.96
N GLU A 461 8.74 5.48 -32.84
CA GLU A 461 7.99 4.50 -32.04
C GLU A 461 8.41 4.48 -30.55
N LEU A 462 9.63 4.95 -30.25
CA LEU A 462 10.19 5.05 -28.89
C LEU A 462 10.79 6.43 -28.67
N HIS A 463 10.88 6.85 -27.41
CA HIS A 463 11.57 8.07 -27.01
C HIS A 463 12.98 7.76 -26.48
N VAL A 464 13.84 8.78 -26.40
CA VAL A 464 15.21 8.63 -25.85
C VAL A 464 15.11 8.20 -24.38
N GLY A 465 14.09 8.69 -23.66
CA GLY A 465 13.77 8.29 -22.30
C GLY A 465 13.64 6.77 -22.11
N ASP A 466 12.96 6.08 -23.04
CA ASP A 466 12.72 4.63 -22.94
C ASP A 466 14.03 3.84 -23.02
N LEU A 467 14.92 4.24 -23.94
CA LEU A 467 16.24 3.63 -24.09
C LEU A 467 17.12 3.90 -22.86
N LEU A 468 17.02 5.09 -22.26
CA LEU A 468 17.75 5.43 -21.03
C LEU A 468 17.29 4.58 -19.84
N ILE A 469 15.98 4.33 -19.69
CA ILE A 469 15.43 3.47 -18.64
C ILE A 469 15.98 2.04 -18.81
N LYS A 470 15.86 1.45 -20.00
CA LYS A 470 16.37 0.11 -20.31
C LYS A 470 17.88 -0.01 -20.08
N LEU A 471 18.64 1.06 -20.38
CA LEU A 471 20.07 1.11 -20.14
C LEU A 471 20.39 1.09 -18.64
N VAL A 472 19.66 1.85 -17.83
CA VAL A 472 19.85 1.91 -16.36
C VAL A 472 19.40 0.61 -15.68
N GLU A 473 18.31 0.00 -16.14
CA GLU A 473 17.80 -1.29 -15.67
C GLU A 473 18.65 -2.50 -16.10
N ASN A 474 19.75 -2.26 -16.82
CA ASN A 474 20.67 -3.28 -17.37
C ASN A 474 19.97 -4.30 -18.27
N VAL A 475 18.94 -3.86 -19.01
CA VAL A 475 18.30 -4.67 -20.06
C VAL A 475 19.27 -4.89 -21.21
N TYR A 476 20.04 -3.86 -21.58
CA TYR A 476 21.05 -3.95 -22.63
C TYR A 476 22.37 -4.52 -22.13
N SER A 477 22.92 -5.47 -22.85
CA SER A 477 24.28 -5.96 -22.63
C SER A 477 25.32 -5.04 -23.28
N PHE A 478 26.35 -4.65 -22.52
CA PHE A 478 27.49 -3.86 -23.01
C PHE A 478 28.80 -4.63 -22.80
N GLN A 479 29.80 -4.40 -23.66
CA GLN A 479 31.12 -5.03 -23.53
C GLN A 479 31.90 -4.53 -22.32
N THR A 480 31.77 -3.24 -21.98
CA THR A 480 32.44 -2.59 -20.84
C THR A 480 31.50 -1.58 -20.18
N GLU A 481 31.72 -1.29 -18.90
CA GLU A 481 31.01 -0.19 -18.21
C GLU A 481 31.25 1.16 -18.88
N GLU A 482 32.44 1.37 -19.47
CA GLU A 482 32.75 2.61 -20.18
C GLU A 482 31.89 2.78 -21.43
N SER A 483 31.56 1.68 -22.12
CA SER A 483 30.61 1.67 -23.23
C SER A 483 29.21 2.06 -22.76
N GLN A 484 28.73 1.48 -21.65
CA GLN A 484 27.43 1.83 -21.07
C GLN A 484 27.38 3.32 -20.67
N LYS A 485 28.40 3.82 -19.97
CA LYS A 485 28.50 5.24 -19.56
C LYS A 485 28.59 6.18 -20.77
N TYR A 486 29.26 5.77 -21.83
CA TYR A 486 29.32 6.52 -23.09
C TYR A 486 27.94 6.65 -23.71
N TRP A 487 27.21 5.54 -23.89
CA TRP A 487 25.88 5.55 -24.50
C TRP A 487 24.85 6.28 -23.63
N ALA A 488 24.90 6.13 -22.30
CA ALA A 488 24.07 6.91 -21.39
C ALA A 488 24.24 8.42 -21.61
N ARG A 489 25.50 8.89 -21.66
CA ARG A 489 25.79 10.30 -21.92
C ARG A 489 25.33 10.73 -23.33
N THR A 490 25.61 9.93 -24.35
CA THR A 490 25.24 10.25 -25.74
C THR A 490 23.73 10.37 -25.92
N LEU A 491 22.96 9.45 -25.33
CA LEU A 491 21.50 9.50 -25.33
C LEU A 491 20.99 10.73 -24.57
N CYS A 492 21.55 11.04 -23.38
CA CYS A 492 21.19 12.27 -22.65
C CYS A 492 21.46 13.55 -23.46
N GLU A 493 22.52 13.59 -24.29
CA GLU A 493 22.81 14.71 -25.19
C GLU A 493 21.86 14.81 -26.40
N CYS A 494 21.01 13.81 -26.62
CA CYS A 494 19.99 13.77 -27.68
C CYS A 494 18.56 13.99 -27.15
N ALA A 495 18.37 14.02 -25.83
CA ALA A 495 17.06 14.16 -25.21
C ALA A 495 16.51 15.58 -25.38
N THR A 496 15.32 15.69 -25.95
CA THR A 496 14.68 16.96 -26.32
C THR A 496 13.18 17.00 -26.03
N GLU A 497 12.57 15.86 -25.67
CA GLU A 497 11.12 15.69 -25.53
C GLU A 497 10.72 15.53 -24.05
N LEU A 498 9.43 15.72 -23.71
CA LEU A 498 8.96 15.61 -22.32
C LEU A 498 9.03 14.17 -21.82
N GLU A 499 8.78 13.22 -22.71
CA GLU A 499 8.83 11.78 -22.50
C GLU A 499 10.24 11.32 -22.09
N ASP A 500 11.28 12.06 -22.50
CA ASP A 500 12.66 11.79 -22.13
C ASP A 500 12.95 12.04 -20.63
N ALA A 501 12.13 12.85 -19.96
CA ALA A 501 12.37 13.31 -18.59
C ALA A 501 12.51 12.16 -17.58
N ARG A 502 11.75 11.07 -17.75
CA ARG A 502 11.83 9.89 -16.87
C ARG A 502 13.15 9.15 -17.01
N GLY A 503 13.62 8.96 -18.24
CA GLY A 503 14.92 8.33 -18.49
C GLY A 503 16.08 9.20 -18.01
N LEU A 504 15.98 10.52 -18.19
CA LEU A 504 16.95 11.47 -17.64
C LEU A 504 16.99 11.41 -16.10
N TYR A 505 15.84 11.29 -15.44
CA TYR A 505 15.76 11.15 -13.99
C TYR A 505 16.37 9.82 -13.50
N ALA A 506 16.13 8.71 -14.21
CA ALA A 506 16.74 7.43 -13.90
C ALA A 506 18.28 7.51 -13.93
N VAL A 507 18.85 8.18 -14.94
CA VAL A 507 20.30 8.34 -15.07
C VAL A 507 20.90 9.20 -13.95
N ILE A 508 20.26 10.32 -13.58
CA ILE A 508 20.83 11.22 -12.56
C ILE A 508 20.74 10.65 -11.14
N SER A 509 19.80 9.74 -10.91
CA SER A 509 19.61 9.06 -9.62
C SER A 509 20.69 8.01 -9.32
N GLU A 510 21.40 7.55 -10.36
CA GLU A 510 22.41 6.49 -10.28
C GLU A 510 23.83 7.04 -10.30
N THR A 511 24.61 6.78 -9.25
CA THR A 511 25.97 7.32 -9.08
C THR A 511 26.95 6.85 -10.16
N ASN A 512 26.68 5.68 -10.77
CA ASN A 512 27.51 5.06 -11.80
C ASN A 512 27.55 5.90 -13.10
N PHE A 513 26.57 6.79 -13.31
CA PHE A 513 26.47 7.64 -14.49
C PHE A 513 26.85 9.10 -14.24
N SER A 514 27.63 9.38 -13.20
CA SER A 514 28.10 10.75 -12.86
C SER A 514 28.74 11.50 -14.05
N SER A 515 29.35 10.80 -15.01
CA SER A 515 29.92 11.39 -16.23
C SER A 515 28.87 11.95 -17.21
N ALA A 516 27.61 11.53 -17.09
CA ALA A 516 26.47 11.98 -17.89
C ALA A 516 25.67 13.12 -17.21
N TYR A 517 25.88 13.39 -15.91
CA TYR A 517 25.06 14.35 -15.15
C TYR A 517 25.00 15.74 -15.79
N THR A 518 26.10 16.24 -16.35
CA THR A 518 26.09 17.54 -17.05
C THR A 518 25.19 17.54 -18.27
N ALA A 519 25.15 16.44 -19.03
CA ALA A 519 24.26 16.30 -20.18
C ALA A 519 22.81 16.23 -19.73
N VAL A 520 22.52 15.46 -18.68
CA VAL A 520 21.18 15.35 -18.09
C VAL A 520 20.63 16.72 -17.66
N ARG A 521 21.43 17.50 -16.93
CA ARG A 521 21.02 18.84 -16.46
C ARG A 521 20.73 19.80 -17.61
N LYS A 522 21.51 19.73 -18.69
CA LYS A 522 21.26 20.52 -19.90
C LYS A 522 19.97 20.09 -20.59
N ALA A 523 19.75 18.79 -20.73
CA ALA A 523 18.53 18.26 -21.33
C ALA A 523 17.28 18.69 -20.54
N PHE A 524 17.27 18.54 -19.21
CA PHE A 524 16.16 19.03 -18.38
C PHE A 524 15.88 20.53 -18.57
N ARG A 525 16.92 21.36 -18.60
CA ARG A 525 16.77 22.81 -18.81
C ARG A 525 16.20 23.14 -20.19
N ILE A 526 16.62 22.42 -21.23
CA ILE A 526 16.14 22.60 -22.61
C ILE A 526 14.68 22.17 -22.70
N ILE A 527 14.36 20.96 -22.24
CA ILE A 527 13.00 20.40 -22.26
C ILE A 527 12.04 21.33 -21.52
N ASP A 528 12.42 21.80 -20.33
CA ASP A 528 11.64 22.72 -19.53
C ASP A 528 11.37 24.05 -20.26
N PHE A 529 12.41 24.67 -20.84
CA PHE A 529 12.26 25.92 -21.55
C PHE A 529 11.39 25.80 -22.81
N ILE A 530 11.61 24.76 -23.62
CA ILE A 530 10.90 24.57 -24.90
C ILE A 530 9.40 24.33 -24.67
N ASN A 531 9.05 23.58 -23.64
CA ASN A 531 7.66 23.21 -23.37
C ASN A 531 6.92 24.23 -22.48
N TYR A 532 7.61 24.82 -21.50
CA TYR A 532 6.96 25.64 -20.46
C TYR A 532 7.44 27.09 -20.42
N GLY A 533 8.48 27.43 -21.17
CA GLY A 533 9.05 28.78 -21.20
C GLY A 533 8.09 29.86 -21.73
N PRO A 534 8.47 31.14 -21.63
CA PRO A 534 7.69 32.25 -22.18
C PRO A 534 7.63 32.19 -23.72
N LYS A 535 6.58 32.79 -24.30
CA LYS A 535 6.42 32.89 -25.76
C LYS A 535 7.62 33.61 -26.38
N LEU A 536 8.05 33.18 -27.57
CA LEU A 536 9.13 33.80 -28.33
C LEU A 536 8.57 34.64 -29.49
N GLU A 537 9.28 35.72 -29.85
CA GLU A 537 9.00 36.56 -31.03
C GLU A 537 9.12 35.80 -32.36
#